data_AF-A0ABD0KSH2-F1
#
_entry.id   AF-A0ABD0KSH2-F1
#
_cell.length_a   1.000
_cell.length_b   1.000
_cell.length_c   1.000
_cell.angle_alpha   90.00
_cell.angle_beta   90.00
_cell.angle_gamma   90.00
#
_symmetry.space_group_name_H-M   'P 1'
#
loop_
_entity.id
_entity.type
_entity.pdbx_description
1 polymer ?
#
loop_
_entity_poly.entity_id
_entity_poly.type
_entity_poly.pdbx_seq_one_letter_code
_entity_poly.pdbx_strand_id
1 'polypeptide(L)'
;DLASLTASGGHHSNTTGGGHSHAHGSKRVSEHELHKRSDRDINLQVFKTHEEIRNVERQMDKLRESLARNENKDRNMAAQVRSRLSEQEAYLASLKSSSTALEKHQRKRTDNKKLTIF
;
A
#
# COMPACT_ATOMS: atom_id res chain seq x y z
N ASP A 1 -3.69 13.24 -66.14
CA ASP A 1 -4.01 13.15 -64.70
C ASP A 1 -3.02 12.22 -64.02
N LEU A 2 -2.18 12.61 -63.05
CA LEU A 2 -2.33 13.40 -61.81
C LEU A 2 -3.27 12.79 -60.75
N ALA A 3 -2.75 12.76 -59.51
CA ALA A 3 -3.30 12.36 -58.21
C ALA A 3 -3.16 10.87 -57.83
N SER A 4 -2.28 10.44 -56.91
CA SER A 4 -2.00 10.84 -55.51
C SER A 4 -2.95 10.22 -54.47
N LEU A 5 -2.38 9.32 -53.67
CA LEU A 5 -2.44 9.17 -52.21
C LEU A 5 -3.74 9.41 -51.42
N THR A 6 -3.89 8.55 -50.40
CA THR A 6 -4.45 8.72 -49.04
C THR A 6 -5.56 7.70 -48.78
N ALA A 7 -5.78 7.15 -47.58
CA ALA A 7 -5.10 7.02 -46.29
C ALA A 7 -6.12 6.31 -45.38
N SER A 8 -5.66 5.71 -44.28
CA SER A 8 -6.46 5.42 -43.07
C SER A 8 -7.58 4.37 -43.21
N GLY A 9 -7.67 3.33 -42.40
CA GLY A 9 -7.49 3.30 -40.95
C GLY A 9 -8.81 2.89 -40.31
N GLY A 10 -8.76 1.87 -39.46
CA GLY A 10 -9.90 1.28 -38.75
C GLY A 10 -9.97 -0.23 -39.02
N HIS A 11 -10.13 -1.11 -38.04
CA HIS A 11 -10.57 -0.87 -36.69
C HIS A 11 -10.59 -2.22 -35.93
N HIS A 12 -10.09 -2.22 -34.68
CA HIS A 12 -10.42 -3.10 -33.55
C HIS A 12 -10.73 -4.60 -33.76
N SER A 13 -9.96 -5.47 -33.10
CA SER A 13 -10.25 -5.86 -31.71
C SER A 13 -9.31 -6.98 -31.24
N ASN A 14 -9.08 -6.95 -29.92
CA ASN A 14 -9.22 -8.09 -29.02
C ASN A 14 -7.97 -8.45 -28.21
N THR A 15 -8.27 -8.73 -26.93
CA THR A 15 -7.48 -9.51 -25.96
C THR A 15 -6.18 -8.86 -25.47
N THR A 16 -5.87 -8.74 -24.19
CA THR A 16 -6.33 -9.42 -22.96
C THR A 16 -5.76 -8.55 -21.85
N GLY A 17 -6.55 -8.15 -20.85
CA GLY A 17 -6.89 -9.08 -19.78
C GLY A 17 -5.65 -9.34 -18.94
N GLY A 18 -5.31 -8.41 -18.04
CA GLY A 18 -4.15 -8.53 -17.17
C GLY A 18 -4.00 -7.38 -16.20
N GLY A 19 -5.12 -6.78 -15.78
CA GLY A 19 -5.14 -5.90 -14.63
C GLY A 19 -4.85 -6.72 -13.38
N HIS A 20 -3.58 -6.97 -13.10
CA HIS A 20 -3.13 -7.31 -11.76
C HIS A 20 -3.22 -6.03 -10.93
N SER A 21 -4.46 -5.64 -10.60
CA SER A 21 -4.73 -4.95 -9.36
C SER A 21 -4.24 -5.89 -8.27
N HIS A 22 -2.99 -5.67 -7.83
CA HIS A 22 -2.55 -6.07 -6.50
C HIS A 22 -3.39 -5.26 -5.52
N ALA A 23 -4.67 -5.63 -5.41
CA ALA A 23 -5.48 -5.37 -4.25
C ALA A 23 -4.86 -6.20 -3.13
N HIS A 24 -3.74 -5.73 -2.60
CA HIS A 24 -3.40 -5.90 -1.20
C HIS A 24 -4.43 -5.09 -0.41
N GLY A 25 -5.68 -5.55 -0.49
CA GLY A 25 -6.70 -5.20 0.48
C GLY A 25 -6.15 -5.70 1.80
N SER A 26 -5.58 -4.78 2.57
CA SER A 26 -5.21 -4.99 3.96
C SER A 26 -6.51 -5.34 4.69
N LYS A 27 -6.88 -6.63 4.63
CA LYS A 27 -7.97 -7.18 5.42
C LYS A 27 -7.56 -6.93 6.86
N ARG A 28 -8.26 -6.01 7.52
CA ARG A 28 -8.12 -5.77 8.95
C ARG A 28 -8.33 -7.11 9.65
N VAL A 29 -7.24 -7.72 10.10
CA VAL A 29 -7.30 -9.03 10.75
C VAL A 29 -7.95 -8.81 12.11
N SER A 30 -9.11 -9.42 12.32
CA SER A 30 -9.83 -9.31 13.59
C SER A 30 -9.03 -9.98 14.71
N GLU A 31 -9.17 -9.51 15.94
CA GLU A 31 -8.47 -10.09 17.10
C GLU A 31 -8.76 -11.60 17.23
N HIS A 32 -10.00 -12.02 16.96
CA HIS A 32 -10.39 -13.44 16.93
C HIS A 32 -9.63 -14.26 15.89
N GLU A 33 -9.32 -13.68 14.73
CA GLU A 33 -8.55 -14.33 13.68
C GLU A 33 -7.06 -14.38 14.03
N LEU A 34 -6.53 -13.37 14.74
CA LEU A 34 -5.17 -13.39 15.30
C LEU A 34 -5.00 -14.50 16.34
N HIS A 35 -6.03 -14.79 17.15
CA HIS A 35 -5.99 -15.89 18.11
C HIS A 35 -5.89 -17.28 17.46
N LYS A 36 -6.43 -17.46 16.25
CA LYS A 36 -6.39 -18.73 15.50
C LYS A 36 -5.10 -18.93 14.70
N ARG A 37 -4.33 -17.87 14.46
CA ARG A 37 -3.08 -17.92 13.67
C ARG A 37 -1.91 -18.43 14.51
N SER A 38 -0.98 -19.13 13.87
CA SER A 38 0.25 -19.59 14.53
C SER A 38 1.16 -18.40 14.87
N ASP A 39 2.07 -18.57 15.82
CA ASP A 39 3.05 -17.52 16.14
C ASP A 39 3.93 -17.15 14.95
N ARG A 40 4.20 -18.13 14.07
CA ARG A 40 4.95 -17.91 12.83
C ARG A 40 4.19 -16.95 11.91
N ASP A 41 2.88 -17.14 11.77
CA ASP A 41 2.04 -16.29 10.93
C ASP A 41 1.95 -14.87 11.48
N ILE A 42 1.87 -14.72 12.81
CA ILE A 42 1.88 -13.40 13.46
C ILE A 42 3.22 -12.70 13.24
N ASN A 43 4.34 -13.40 13.44
CA ASN A 43 5.67 -12.84 13.20
C ASN A 43 5.87 -12.42 11.74
N LEU A 44 5.42 -13.25 10.79
CA LEU A 44 5.44 -12.93 9.36
C LEU A 44 4.56 -11.71 9.06
N GLN A 45 3.39 -11.59 9.69
CA GLN A 45 2.50 -10.47 9.49
C GLN A 45 3.09 -9.17 10.06
N VAL A 46 3.70 -9.20 11.26
CA VAL A 46 4.43 -8.05 11.83
C VAL A 46 5.52 -7.60 10.88
N PHE A 47 6.35 -8.53 10.39
CA PHE A 47 7.40 -8.22 9.43
C PHE A 47 6.86 -7.56 8.16
N LYS A 48 5.80 -8.13 7.57
CA LYS A 48 5.16 -7.56 6.37
C LYS A 48 4.61 -6.17 6.61
N THR A 49 3.93 -5.95 7.74
CA THR A 49 3.40 -4.63 8.11
C THR A 49 4.51 -3.60 8.29
N HIS A 50 5.64 -3.96 8.90
CA HIS A 50 6.81 -3.07 9.01
C HIS A 50 7.43 -2.76 7.65
N GLU A 51 7.55 -3.74 6.76
CA GLU A 51 8.02 -3.52 5.39
C GLU A 51 7.10 -2.57 4.61
N GLU A 52 5.80 -2.75 4.76
CA GLU A 52 4.80 -1.91 4.13
C GLU A 52 4.86 -0.46 4.65
N ILE A 53 5.01 -0.26 5.97
CA ILE A 53 5.27 1.04 6.57
C ILE A 53 6.50 1.71 5.94
N ARG A 54 7.64 1.00 5.88
CA ARG A 54 8.87 1.53 5.28
C ARG A 54 8.72 1.87 3.81
N ASN A 55 7.89 1.14 3.08
CA ASN A 55 7.62 1.40 1.68
C ASN A 55 6.74 2.64 1.49
N VAL A 56 5.68 2.79 2.30
CA VAL A 56 4.81 3.98 2.28
C VAL A 56 5.58 5.24 2.65
N GLU A 57 6.43 5.19 3.67
CA GLU A 57 7.29 6.32 4.07
C GLU A 57 8.21 6.76 2.92
N ARG A 58 8.87 5.80 2.24
CA ARG A 58 9.68 6.09 1.04
C ARG A 58 8.87 6.70 -0.11
N GLN A 59 7.63 6.25 -0.32
CA GLN A 59 6.76 6.82 -1.34
C GLN A 59 6.33 8.25 -0.99
N MET A 60 6.03 8.50 0.28
CA MET A 60 5.71 9.84 0.76
C MET A 60 6.88 10.81 0.58
N ASP A 61 8.12 10.39 0.85
CA ASP A 61 9.29 11.24 0.64
C ASP A 61 9.44 11.63 -0.83
N LYS A 62 9.26 10.69 -1.76
CA LYS A 62 9.24 10.98 -3.21
C LYS A 62 8.12 11.95 -3.60
N LEU A 63 6.93 11.80 -3.00
CA LEU A 63 5.81 12.71 -3.25
C LEU A 63 6.10 14.11 -2.70
N ARG A 64 6.70 14.22 -1.50
CA ARG A 64 7.12 15.51 -0.91
C ARG A 64 8.16 16.21 -1.77
N GLU A 65 9.16 15.49 -2.26
CA GLU A 65 10.14 16.05 -3.19
C GLU A 65 9.47 16.51 -4.50
N SER A 66 8.54 15.71 -5.03
CA SER A 66 7.77 16.09 -6.23
C SER A 66 6.91 17.33 -5.99
N LEU A 67 6.36 17.48 -4.79
CA LEU A 67 5.57 18.64 -4.41
C LEU A 67 6.46 19.88 -4.37
N ALA A 68 7.61 19.81 -3.69
CA ALA A 68 8.56 20.91 -3.58
C ALA A 68 9.04 21.42 -4.95
N ARG A 69 9.20 20.52 -5.93
CA ARG A 69 9.59 20.88 -7.31
C ARG A 69 8.47 21.57 -8.11
N ASN A 70 7.21 21.23 -7.85
CA ASN A 70 6.06 21.64 -8.65
C ASN A 70 5.21 22.75 -8.01
N GLU A 71 5.39 23.03 -6.72
CA GLU A 71 4.56 23.97 -5.94
C GLU A 71 4.47 25.38 -6.57
N ASN A 72 5.57 25.83 -7.18
CA ASN A 72 5.64 27.15 -7.84
C ASN A 72 5.44 27.10 -9.36
N LYS A 73 5.36 25.91 -9.96
CA LYS A 73 5.31 25.72 -11.42
C LYS A 73 3.95 25.28 -11.93
N ASP A 74 3.32 24.35 -11.23
CA ASP A 74 2.04 23.76 -11.63
C ASP A 74 1.17 23.50 -10.40
N ARG A 75 0.21 24.42 -10.19
CA ARG A 75 -0.72 24.36 -9.06
C ARG A 75 -1.65 23.15 -9.13
N ASN A 76 -2.02 22.69 -10.33
CA ASN A 76 -2.91 21.54 -10.50
C ASN A 76 -2.15 20.25 -10.16
N MET A 77 -0.91 20.12 -10.63
CA MET A 77 -0.05 18.99 -10.27
C MET A 77 0.28 19.00 -8.76
N ALA A 78 0.57 20.17 -8.18
CA ALA A 78 0.81 20.31 -6.75
C ALA A 78 -0.42 19.89 -5.92
N ALA A 79 -1.63 20.27 -6.33
CA ALA A 79 -2.87 19.84 -5.68
C ALA A 79 -3.06 18.31 -5.75
N GLN A 80 -2.79 17.70 -6.91
CA GLN A 80 -2.88 16.24 -7.07
C GLN A 80 -1.86 15.50 -6.20
N VAL A 81 -0.63 16.00 -6.13
CA VAL A 81 0.42 15.43 -5.28
C VAL A 81 0.07 15.57 -3.80
N ARG A 82 -0.50 16.70 -3.37
CA ARG A 82 -1.01 16.88 -1.99
C ARG A 82 -2.14 15.90 -1.64
N SER A 83 -3.08 15.68 -2.56
CA SER A 83 -4.16 14.69 -2.36
C SER A 83 -3.58 13.29 -2.12
N ARG A 84 -2.66 12.85 -3.00
CA ARG A 84 -1.99 11.56 -2.86
C ARG A 84 -1.18 11.47 -1.56
N LEU A 85 -0.55 12.55 -1.13
CA LEU A 85 0.20 12.58 0.13
C LEU A 85 -0.73 12.37 1.33
N SER A 86 -1.90 13.04 1.35
CA SER A 86 -2.91 12.86 2.38
C SER A 86 -3.46 11.43 2.43
N GLU A 87 -3.72 10.83 1.27
CA GLU A 87 -4.15 9.42 1.17
C GLU A 87 -3.09 8.47 1.75
N GLN A 88 -1.81 8.69 1.44
CA GLN A 88 -0.70 7.89 1.97
C GLN A 88 -0.52 8.10 3.49
N GLU A 89 -0.74 9.31 4.00
CA GLU A 89 -0.71 9.61 5.44
C GLU A 89 -1.81 8.86 6.20
N ALA A 90 -3.04 8.87 5.67
CA ALA A 90 -4.16 8.13 6.25
C ALA A 90 -3.89 6.62 6.24
N TYR A 91 -3.31 6.12 5.15
CA TYR A 91 -2.93 4.72 5.04
C TYR A 91 -1.80 4.33 6.01
N LEU A 92 -0.78 5.16 6.15
CA LEU A 92 0.31 4.98 7.13
C LEU A 92 -0.22 4.94 8.56
N ALA A 93 -1.17 5.82 8.91
CA ALA A 93 -1.81 5.81 10.22
C ALA A 93 -2.55 4.49 10.49
N SER A 94 -3.26 3.97 9.49
CA SER A 94 -3.93 2.66 9.57
C SER A 94 -2.92 1.51 9.78
N LEU A 95 -1.81 1.52 9.03
CA LEU A 95 -0.74 0.53 9.19
C LEU A 95 -0.09 0.58 10.57
N LYS A 96 0.18 1.78 11.10
CA LYS A 96 0.74 1.96 12.46
C LYS A 96 -0.22 1.45 13.54
N SER A 97 -1.52 1.70 13.39
CA SER A 97 -2.54 1.14 14.27
C SER A 97 -2.53 -0.40 14.24
N SER A 98 -2.48 -0.99 13.04
CA SER A 98 -2.39 -2.44 12.85
C SER A 98 -1.11 -3.03 13.46
N SER A 99 0.04 -2.39 13.26
CA SER A 99 1.32 -2.80 13.86
C SER A 99 1.24 -2.84 15.37
N THR A 100 0.69 -1.79 15.98
CA THR A 100 0.54 -1.69 17.44
C THR A 100 -0.34 -2.84 17.98
N ALA A 101 -1.43 -3.16 17.30
CA ALA A 101 -2.31 -4.26 17.68
C ALA A 101 -1.60 -5.63 17.58
N LEU A 102 -0.86 -5.87 16.50
CA LEU A 102 -0.08 -7.10 16.30
C LEU A 102 1.02 -7.27 17.36
N GLU A 103 1.77 -6.21 17.66
CA GLU A 103 2.82 -6.24 18.68
C GLU A 103 2.25 -6.45 20.09
N LYS A 104 1.08 -5.88 20.39
CA LYS A 104 0.39 -6.13 21.67
C LYS A 104 0.00 -7.59 21.80
N HIS A 105 -0.49 -8.21 20.72
CA HIS A 105 -0.86 -9.63 20.69
C HIS A 105 0.38 -10.55 20.82
N GLN A 106 1.46 -10.22 20.11
CA GLN A 106 2.74 -10.93 20.20
C GLN A 106 3.33 -10.91 21.62
N ARG A 107 3.30 -9.74 22.29
CA ARG A 107 3.74 -9.59 23.68
C ARG A 107 2.90 -10.47 24.63
N LYS A 108 1.57 -10.37 24.55
CA LYS A 108 0.65 -11.21 25.36
C LYS A 108 0.92 -12.71 25.20
N ARG A 109 1.19 -13.17 23.97
CA ARG A 109 1.51 -14.57 23.70
C ARG A 109 2.86 -14.99 24.27
N THR A 110 3.87 -14.14 24.14
CA THR A 110 5.21 -14.38 24.70
C THR A 110 5.15 -14.47 26.22
N ASP A 111 4.38 -13.60 26.86
CA ASP A 111 4.21 -13.60 28.32
C ASP A 111 3.43 -14.84 28.80
N ASN A 112 2.36 -15.24 28.10
CA ASN A 112 1.65 -16.49 28.40
C ASN A 112 2.56 -17.73 28.29
N LYS A 113 3.40 -17.80 27.25
CA LYS A 113 4.37 -18.91 27.11
C LYS A 113 5.33 -18.98 28.30
N LYS A 114 5.85 -17.84 28.78
CA LYS A 114 6.72 -17.80 29.95
C LYS A 114 6.03 -18.30 31.22
N LEU A 115 4.73 -18.05 31.35
CA LEU A 115 3.93 -18.48 32.50
C LEU A 115 3.48 -19.95 32.43
N THR A 116 3.54 -20.59 31.26
CA THR A 116 3.09 -21.97 31.07
C THR A 116 4.24 -22.99 31.18
N ILE A 117 5.50 -22.53 31.15
CA ILE A 117 6.69 -23.38 31.33
C ILE A 117 7.08 -23.33 32.81
N PHE A 118 6.34 -24.05 33.65
CA PHE A 118 6.64 -24.34 35.06
C PHE A 118 6.07 -25.73 35.38
#